data_AF-A0A1C5STZ7-F1
#
_entry.id   AF-A0A1C5STZ7-F1
#
_cell.length_a   1.000
_cell.length_b   1.000
_cell.length_c   1.000
_cell.angle_alpha   90.00
_cell.angle_beta   90.00
_cell.angle_gamma   90.00
#
_symmetry.space_group_name_H-M   'P 1'
#
loop_
_entity.id
_entity.type
_entity.pdbx_description
1 polymer ?
#
loop_
_entity_poly.entity_id
_entity_poly.type
_entity_poly.pdbx_seq_one_letter_code
_entity_poly.pdbx_strand_id
1 'polypeptide(L)'
;MEKERMWSVISETSDEHKQIVKKCQENIWIKNRGVAFDDDPFFEQDSPYVFASTETIEGLKAFFEHGNWAIRNGILYNDLLFINQVNGGDEWWTLKYDKFKREYVSFESITFRFIIERGEFEKYIKRLENATIEQCKNLKY
;
A
#
# COMPACT_ATOMS: atom_id res chain seq x y z
N MET A 1 -27.53 10.47 1.92
CA MET A 1 -26.57 10.36 0.79
C MET A 1 -25.45 9.49 1.28
N GLU A 2 -25.42 8.25 0.81
CA GLU A 2 -24.29 7.34 1.01
C GLU A 2 -23.07 8.04 0.39
N LYS A 3 -22.03 8.35 1.16
CA LYS A 3 -20.77 8.79 0.57
C LYS A 3 -20.32 7.62 -0.30
N GLU A 4 -20.34 7.80 -1.61
CA GLU A 4 -19.81 6.84 -2.56
C GLU A 4 -18.39 6.51 -2.10
N ARG A 5 -18.13 5.23 -1.79
CA ARG A 5 -16.81 4.80 -1.36
C ARG A 5 -15.85 5.09 -2.52
N MET A 6 -14.87 5.96 -2.28
CA MET A 6 -13.91 6.40 -3.31
C MET A 6 -12.88 5.32 -3.68
N TRP A 7 -12.98 4.15 -3.06
CA TRP A 7 -12.19 2.96 -3.34
C TRP A 7 -13.05 1.70 -3.18
N SER A 8 -12.72 0.67 -3.94
CA SER A 8 -13.36 -0.65 -3.86
C SER A 8 -12.45 -1.63 -3.11
N VAL A 9 -13.03 -2.57 -2.38
CA VAL A 9 -12.25 -3.65 -1.75
C VAL A 9 -11.85 -4.67 -2.82
N ILE A 10 -10.59 -5.07 -2.85
CA ILE A 10 -10.10 -6.16 -3.71
C ILE A 10 -10.50 -7.48 -3.04
N SER A 11 -11.25 -8.31 -3.78
CA SER A 11 -11.71 -9.61 -3.27
C SER A 11 -10.55 -10.53 -2.88
N GLU A 12 -10.61 -11.15 -1.70
CA GLU A 12 -9.64 -12.13 -1.21
C GLU A 12 -9.48 -13.36 -2.14
N THR A 13 -10.50 -13.66 -2.93
CA THR A 13 -10.48 -14.79 -3.88
C THR A 13 -9.86 -14.43 -5.23
N SER A 14 -9.62 -13.14 -5.49
CA SER A 14 -9.04 -12.66 -6.75
C SER A 14 -7.56 -13.05 -6.88
N ASP A 15 -7.10 -13.17 -8.13
CA ASP A 15 -5.68 -13.45 -8.39
C ASP A 15 -4.77 -12.27 -8.02
N GLU A 16 -5.30 -11.04 -8.11
CA GLU A 16 -4.60 -9.82 -7.67
C GLU A 16 -4.33 -9.84 -6.17
N HIS A 17 -5.34 -10.14 -5.35
CA HIS A 17 -5.16 -10.27 -3.91
C HIS A 17 -4.12 -11.34 -3.57
N LYS A 18 -4.22 -12.53 -4.16
CA LYS A 18 -3.26 -13.62 -3.94
C LYS A 18 -1.84 -13.23 -4.36
N GLN A 19 -1.68 -12.50 -5.46
CA GLN A 19 -0.38 -12.01 -5.92
C GLN A 19 0.22 -11.02 -4.91
N ILE A 20 -0.59 -10.10 -4.40
CA ILE A 20 -0.17 -9.14 -3.38
C ILE A 20 0.22 -9.86 -2.08
N VAL A 21 -0.61 -10.78 -1.59
CA VAL A 21 -0.30 -11.58 -0.38
C VAL A 21 1.00 -12.36 -0.54
N LYS A 22 1.23 -12.95 -1.72
CA LYS A 22 2.49 -13.64 -2.03
C LYS A 22 3.67 -12.67 -1.92
N LYS A 23 3.53 -11.44 -2.43
CA LYS A 23 4.57 -10.41 -2.33
C LYS A 23 4.82 -9.97 -0.89
N CYS A 24 3.76 -9.84 -0.07
CA CYS A 24 3.89 -9.51 1.35
C CYS A 24 4.78 -10.49 2.13
N GLN A 25 4.92 -11.73 1.68
CA GLN A 25 5.79 -12.72 2.34
C GLN A 25 7.28 -12.39 2.26
N GLU A 26 7.67 -11.46 1.38
CA GLU A 26 9.04 -10.97 1.26
C GLU A 26 9.37 -9.84 2.26
N ASN A 27 8.36 -9.18 2.83
CA ASN A 27 8.55 -8.11 3.81
C ASN A 27 8.48 -8.68 5.23
N ILE A 28 9.58 -8.54 5.98
CA ILE A 28 9.75 -9.11 7.32
C ILE A 28 8.72 -8.62 8.36
N TRP A 29 8.14 -7.43 8.15
CA TRP A 29 7.18 -6.83 9.09
C TRP A 29 5.78 -7.40 8.90
N ILE A 30 5.35 -7.54 7.65
CA ILE A 30 3.95 -7.86 7.31
C ILE A 30 3.73 -9.30 6.88
N LYS A 31 4.78 -10.08 6.60
CA LYS A 31 4.67 -11.51 6.26
C LYS A 31 3.93 -12.30 7.34
N ASN A 32 3.54 -13.52 7.00
CA ASN A 32 3.03 -14.46 7.99
C ASN A 32 4.13 -14.76 9.02
N ARG A 33 3.80 -14.71 10.31
CA ARG A 33 4.78 -14.76 11.42
C ARG A 33 5.92 -13.75 11.23
N GLY A 34 5.56 -12.54 10.81
CA GLY A 34 6.47 -11.41 10.69
C GLY A 34 6.78 -10.80 12.06
N VAL A 35 7.81 -9.96 12.10
CA VAL A 35 8.34 -9.34 13.34
C VAL A 35 7.25 -8.59 14.12
N ALA A 36 6.29 -7.98 13.42
CA ALA A 36 5.19 -7.25 14.05
C ALA A 36 4.24 -8.14 14.88
N PHE A 37 4.31 -9.46 14.72
CA PHE A 37 3.41 -10.42 15.36
C PHE A 37 4.12 -11.35 16.35
N ASP A 38 5.44 -11.21 16.52
CA ASP A 38 6.23 -12.12 17.37
C ASP A 38 5.83 -12.00 18.86
N ASP A 39 5.44 -10.81 19.31
CA ASP A 39 5.10 -10.54 20.71
C ASP A 39 3.66 -10.89 21.08
N ASP A 40 2.75 -10.97 20.10
CA ASP A 40 1.32 -11.26 20.32
C ASP A 40 0.76 -12.21 19.24
N PRO A 41 0.52 -13.50 19.59
CA PRO A 41 0.00 -14.49 18.65
C PRO A 41 -1.48 -14.29 18.27
N PHE A 42 -2.24 -13.47 18.99
CA PHE A 42 -3.62 -13.11 18.61
C PHE A 42 -3.64 -11.94 17.64
N PHE A 43 -2.67 -11.04 17.75
CA PHE A 43 -2.57 -9.86 16.89
C PHE A 43 -2.49 -10.21 15.39
N GLU A 44 -1.83 -11.31 15.03
CA GLU A 44 -1.79 -11.77 13.64
C GLU A 44 -3.16 -12.18 13.10
N GLN A 45 -3.99 -12.82 13.93
CA GLN A 45 -5.32 -13.30 13.54
C GLN A 45 -6.27 -12.12 13.30
N ASP A 46 -6.11 -11.05 14.07
CA ASP A 46 -6.88 -9.81 13.93
C ASP A 46 -6.32 -8.86 12.85
N SER A 47 -5.22 -9.24 12.19
CA SER A 47 -4.55 -8.46 11.15
C SER A 47 -4.56 -9.19 9.80
N PRO A 48 -5.73 -9.38 9.15
CA PRO A 48 -5.82 -9.99 7.83
C PRO A 48 -5.23 -9.07 6.74
N TYR A 49 -4.87 -9.66 5.60
CA TYR A 49 -4.50 -8.88 4.41
C TYR A 49 -5.75 -8.33 3.75
N VAL A 50 -5.91 -7.01 3.81
CA VAL A 50 -7.08 -6.30 3.25
C VAL A 50 -6.58 -5.22 2.31
N PHE A 51 -6.99 -5.30 1.05
CA PHE A 51 -6.57 -4.35 0.03
C PHE A 51 -7.76 -3.64 -0.57
N ALA A 52 -7.58 -2.36 -0.87
CA ALA A 52 -8.50 -1.55 -1.64
C ALA A 52 -7.87 -1.15 -2.98
N SER A 53 -8.70 -0.74 -3.93
CA SER A 53 -8.25 -0.11 -5.17
C SER A 53 -9.02 1.17 -5.44
N THR A 54 -8.34 2.16 -6.02
CA THR A 54 -8.95 3.39 -6.51
C THR A 54 -8.26 3.81 -7.81
N GLU A 55 -9.01 4.49 -8.68
CA GLU A 55 -8.51 5.06 -9.92
C GLU A 55 -8.37 6.59 -9.82
N THR A 56 -8.76 7.19 -8.68
CA THR A 56 -8.79 8.64 -8.49
C THR A 56 -7.74 9.08 -7.48
N ILE A 57 -7.08 10.20 -7.76
CA ILE A 57 -6.09 10.77 -6.82
C ILE A 57 -6.76 11.25 -5.54
N GLU A 58 -8.01 11.73 -5.64
CA GLU A 58 -8.84 12.13 -4.51
C GLU A 58 -9.19 10.93 -3.62
N GLY A 59 -9.51 9.78 -4.24
CA GLY A 59 -9.78 8.54 -3.51
C GLY A 59 -8.54 8.00 -2.81
N LEU A 60 -7.38 8.09 -3.46
CA LEU A 60 -6.12 7.71 -2.84
C LEU A 60 -5.78 8.63 -1.66
N LYS A 61 -5.94 9.95 -1.82
CA LYS A 61 -5.72 10.91 -0.73
C LYS A 61 -6.67 10.66 0.43
N ALA A 62 -7.96 10.44 0.15
CA ALA A 62 -8.97 10.14 1.17
C ALA A 62 -8.68 8.84 1.91
N PHE A 63 -8.09 7.83 1.25
CA PHE A 63 -7.63 6.61 1.91
C PHE A 63 -6.53 6.90 2.93
N PHE A 64 -5.55 7.74 2.60
CA PHE A 64 -4.52 8.11 3.57
C PHE A 64 -5.07 8.99 4.69
N GLU A 65 -6.01 9.92 4.43
CA GLU A 65 -6.57 10.80 5.47
C GLU A 65 -7.58 10.11 6.41
N HIS A 66 -8.30 9.11 5.91
CA HIS A 66 -9.47 8.54 6.60
C HIS A 66 -9.59 7.01 6.56
N GLY A 67 -8.69 6.33 5.86
CA GLY A 67 -8.70 4.88 5.73
C GLY A 67 -8.29 4.15 7.02
N ASN A 68 -8.35 2.83 6.96
CA ASN A 68 -7.88 1.99 8.04
C ASN A 68 -6.36 1.86 7.97
N TRP A 69 -5.67 2.33 9.02
CA TRP A 69 -4.21 2.26 9.14
C TRP A 69 -3.73 1.00 9.88
N ALA A 70 -4.56 -0.03 10.02
CA ALA A 70 -4.08 -1.29 10.59
C ALA A 70 -3.03 -1.94 9.67
N ILE A 71 -2.09 -2.67 10.25
CA ILE A 71 -1.04 -3.38 9.51
C ILE A 71 -1.68 -4.32 8.46
N ARG A 72 -0.98 -4.55 7.34
CA ARG A 72 -1.45 -5.37 6.19
C ARG A 72 -2.68 -4.80 5.45
N ASN A 73 -3.22 -3.65 5.86
CA ASN A 73 -4.09 -2.88 4.97
C ASN A 73 -3.26 -2.22 3.87
N GLY A 74 -3.81 -2.16 2.67
CA GLY A 74 -3.18 -1.44 1.57
C GLY A 74 -4.15 -0.91 0.54
N ILE A 75 -3.63 -0.04 -0.32
CA ILE A 75 -4.37 0.52 -1.44
C ILE A 75 -3.54 0.42 -2.73
N LEU A 76 -4.20 -0.03 -3.78
CA LEU A 76 -3.74 -0.03 -5.16
C LEU A 76 -4.27 1.23 -5.85
N TYR A 77 -3.37 1.98 -6.47
CA TYR A 77 -3.67 3.12 -7.33
C TYR A 77 -2.88 2.98 -8.63
N ASN A 78 -3.58 2.70 -9.73
CA ASN A 78 -2.97 2.40 -11.02
C ASN A 78 -1.95 1.25 -10.92
N ASP A 79 -0.65 1.55 -11.03
CA ASP A 79 0.44 0.59 -10.88
C ASP A 79 1.21 0.72 -9.56
N LEU A 80 0.76 1.59 -8.65
CA LEU A 80 1.36 1.82 -7.33
C LEU A 80 0.56 1.10 -6.26
N LEU A 81 1.24 0.39 -5.39
CA LEU A 81 0.66 -0.32 -4.26
C LEU A 81 1.32 0.15 -2.96
N PHE A 82 0.49 0.50 -1.99
CA PHE A 82 0.92 0.97 -0.68
C PHE A 82 0.35 0.04 0.38
N ILE A 83 1.20 -0.59 1.20
CA ILE A 83 0.76 -1.52 2.24
C ILE A 83 1.33 -1.06 3.59
N ASN A 84 0.47 -0.87 4.58
CA ASN A 84 0.91 -0.44 5.90
C ASN A 84 1.70 -1.54 6.60
N GLN A 85 2.91 -1.20 7.05
CA GLN A 85 3.79 -2.11 7.78
C GLN A 85 3.90 -1.81 9.27
N VAL A 86 3.22 -0.78 9.76
CA VAL A 86 3.17 -0.40 11.18
C VAL A 86 1.72 -0.27 11.60
N ASN A 87 1.28 -1.07 12.57
CA ASN A 87 -0.12 -1.06 13.00
C ASN A 87 -0.53 0.30 13.59
N GLY A 88 -1.51 0.96 12.99
CA GLY A 88 -1.96 2.30 13.38
C GLY A 88 -0.96 3.41 13.03
N GLY A 89 0.15 3.08 12.37
CA GLY A 89 1.18 4.02 11.95
C GLY A 89 0.97 4.52 10.52
N ASP A 90 1.75 5.53 10.14
CA ASP A 90 1.80 6.08 8.79
C ASP A 90 3.12 5.69 8.13
N GLU A 91 3.27 4.40 7.84
CA GLU A 91 4.48 3.85 7.25
C GLU A 91 4.11 2.80 6.20
N TRP A 92 4.16 3.23 4.94
CA TRP A 92 3.58 2.48 3.83
C TRP A 92 4.69 1.87 2.98
N TRP A 93 4.80 0.55 3.04
CA TRP A 93 5.64 -0.21 2.12
C TRP A 93 5.14 0.00 0.71
N THR A 94 5.99 0.62 -0.12
CA THR A 94 5.59 1.11 -1.43
C THR A 94 6.18 0.26 -2.53
N LEU A 95 5.31 -0.17 -3.44
CA LEU A 95 5.63 -1.03 -4.56
C LEU A 95 5.07 -0.45 -5.86
N LYS A 96 5.73 -0.79 -6.97
CA LYS A 96 5.24 -0.51 -8.32
C LYS A 96 5.16 -1.80 -9.13
N TYR A 97 4.11 -1.96 -9.92
CA TYR A 97 3.90 -3.14 -10.76
C TYR A 97 4.75 -3.07 -12.04
N ASP A 98 5.73 -3.95 -12.16
CA ASP A 98 6.50 -4.13 -13.39
C ASP A 98 5.67 -4.95 -14.38
N LYS A 99 5.07 -4.28 -15.37
CA LYS A 99 4.23 -4.91 -16.40
C LYS A 99 4.99 -5.91 -17.27
N PHE A 100 6.30 -5.74 -17.46
CA PHE A 100 7.13 -6.62 -18.28
C PHE A 100 7.43 -7.93 -17.54
N LYS A 101 7.79 -7.83 -16.25
CA LYS A 101 8.06 -9.00 -15.40
C LYS A 101 6.82 -9.59 -14.74
N ARG A 102 5.70 -8.87 -14.77
CA ARG A 102 4.41 -9.21 -14.14
C ARG A 102 4.56 -9.43 -12.63
N GLU A 103 5.29 -8.53 -11.98
CA GLU A 103 5.57 -8.60 -10.54
C GLU A 103 5.54 -7.22 -9.89
N TYR A 104 5.22 -7.19 -8.60
CA TYR A 104 5.38 -5.99 -7.78
C TYR A 104 6.83 -5.85 -7.33
N VAL A 105 7.38 -4.64 -7.50
CA VAL A 105 8.74 -4.28 -7.08
C VAL A 105 8.63 -3.24 -5.98
N SER A 106 9.06 -3.60 -4.77
CA SER A 106 9.19 -2.65 -3.66
C SER A 106 10.39 -1.74 -3.84
N PHE A 107 10.31 -0.49 -3.41
CA PHE A 107 11.42 0.45 -3.52
C PHE A 107 11.66 1.32 -2.29
N GLU A 108 10.64 1.68 -1.52
CA GLU A 108 10.83 2.43 -0.28
C GLU A 108 9.64 2.27 0.69
N SER A 109 9.73 2.98 1.81
CA SER A 109 8.62 3.13 2.76
C SER A 109 8.31 4.64 2.92
N ILE A 110 7.03 5.01 2.86
CA ILE A 110 6.59 6.41 2.78
C ILE A 110 5.66 6.72 3.95
N THR A 111 5.85 7.90 4.55
CA THR A 111 4.94 8.55 5.50
C THR A 111 4.11 9.61 4.77
N PHE A 112 2.82 9.36 4.52
CA PHE A 112 2.01 10.23 3.67
C PHE A 112 1.43 11.45 4.37
N ARG A 113 1.22 11.39 5.69
CA ARG A 113 0.62 12.46 6.47
C ARG A 113 1.36 13.77 6.28
N PHE A 114 2.69 13.78 6.40
CA PHE A 114 3.48 14.99 6.21
C PHE A 114 3.46 15.50 4.77
N ILE A 115 3.41 14.60 3.78
CA ILE A 115 3.31 14.96 2.37
C ILE A 115 1.96 15.65 2.10
N ILE A 116 0.88 15.14 2.70
CA ILE A 116 -0.47 15.69 2.62
C ILE A 116 -0.55 17.05 3.33
N GLU A 117 -0.06 17.14 4.56
CA GLU A 117 -0.05 18.39 5.36
C GLU A 117 0.72 19.52 4.66
N ARG A 118 1.75 19.20 3.86
CA ARG A 118 2.50 20.16 3.04
C ARG A 118 1.83 20.53 1.72
N GLY A 119 0.71 19.89 1.36
CA GLY A 119 0.04 20.09 0.08
C GLY A 119 0.82 19.52 -1.12
N GLU A 120 1.72 18.56 -0.88
CA GLU A 120 2.61 18.01 -1.93
C GLU A 120 2.09 16.69 -2.52
N PHE A 121 1.01 16.13 -1.96
CA PHE A 121 0.52 14.79 -2.25
C PHE A 121 0.37 14.46 -3.74
N GLU A 122 -0.44 15.23 -4.47
CA GLU A 122 -0.71 14.97 -5.89
C GLU A 122 0.57 15.04 -6.74
N LYS A 123 1.43 16.03 -6.47
CA LYS A 123 2.71 16.18 -7.16
C LYS A 123 3.65 15.02 -6.84
N TYR A 124 3.63 14.52 -5.60
CA TYR A 124 4.45 13.40 -5.18
C TYR A 124 4.01 12.09 -5.83
N ILE A 125 2.71 11.77 -5.80
CA ILE A 125 2.14 10.59 -6.48
C ILE A 125 2.43 10.63 -7.99
N LYS A 126 2.24 11.79 -8.63
CA LYS A 126 2.54 11.95 -10.06
C LYS A 126 4.01 11.65 -10.39
N ARG A 127 4.97 11.91 -9.49
CA ARG A 127 6.37 11.51 -9.70
C ARG A 127 6.54 10.01 -9.64
N LEU A 128 5.94 9.35 -8.65
CA LEU A 128 5.97 7.89 -8.52
C LEU A 128 5.31 7.17 -9.71
N GLU A 129 4.20 7.71 -10.23
CA GLU A 129 3.52 7.16 -11.41
C GLU A 129 4.39 7.23 -12.67
N ASN A 130 5.06 8.38 -12.89
CA ASN A 130 5.90 8.61 -14.07
C ASN A 130 7.27 7.93 -13.97
N ALA A 131 7.72 7.57 -12.76
CA ALA A 131 8.99 6.91 -12.54
C ALA A 131 9.00 5.50 -13.14
N THR A 132 10.09 5.17 -13.85
CA THR A 132 10.38 3.79 -14.22
C THR A 132 10.71 2.95 -12.99
N ILE A 133 10.61 1.61 -13.11
CA ILE A 133 11.02 0.69 -12.04
C ILE A 133 12.47 0.96 -11.60
N GLU A 134 13.37 1.25 -12.54
CA GLU A 134 14.78 1.56 -12.22
C GLU A 134 14.91 2.88 -11.45
N GLN A 135 14.16 3.92 -11.82
CA GLN A 135 14.12 5.17 -11.07
C GLN A 135 13.58 5.00 -9.65
N CYS A 136 12.51 4.21 -9.48
CA CYS A 136 11.98 3.85 -8.17
C CYS A 136 13.04 3.17 -7.31
N LYS A 137 13.72 2.12 -7.83
CA LYS A 137 14.79 1.42 -7.09
C LYS A 137 15.95 2.29 -6.66
N ASN A 138 16.26 3.33 -7.44
CA ASN A 138 17.34 4.27 -7.14
C ASN A 138 16.86 5.53 -6.40
N LEU A 139 15.56 5.64 -6.08
CA LEU A 139 14.93 6.82 -5.46
C LEU A 139 15.18 8.13 -6.23
N LYS A 140 15.10 8.06 -7.57
CA LYS A 140 15.36 9.17 -8.50
C LYS A 140 14.11 9.52 -9.31
N TYR A 141 13.10 10.09 -8.65
CA TYR A 141 11.79 10.42 -9.24
C TYR A 141 11.33 11.87 -8.96
#